data_AF-A0A3C0Y8Q4-F1
#
_entry.id   AF-A0A3C0Y8Q4-F1
#
_cell.length_a   1.000
_cell.length_b   1.000
_cell.length_c   1.000
_cell.angle_alpha   90.00
_cell.angle_beta   90.00
_cell.angle_gamma   90.00
#
_symmetry.space_group_name_H-M   'P 1'
#
loop_
_entity.id
_entity.type
_entity.pdbx_description
1 polymer ?
#
loop_
_entity_poly.entity_id
_entity_poly.type
_entity_poly.pdbx_seq_one_letter_code
_entity_poly.pdbx_strand_id
1 'polypeptide(L)'
;VDRGMMTAYPGIFAGGDMVPSERTVTVAIGHGKKAARNIDTWLRGTSVEVAQKHEAATFDKLNTWYYTDAPKTVQPVLDIIRRQSTFEEVLGGLDESNALLEARRCLSCGNCFECDNCYGVCPENAVIKLGPGQRFSFNYDYCKGCGICVTECPCGAIKTEPETI
;
A
#
# COMPACT_ATOMS: atom_id res chain seq x y z
N VAL A 1 -12.99 -1.25 22.46
CA VAL A 1 -11.53 -1.13 22.57
C VAL A 1 -11.14 0.33 22.47
N ASP A 2 -10.01 0.73 23.04
CA ASP A 2 -9.45 2.07 22.89
C ASP A 2 -8.74 2.24 21.54
N ARG A 3 -8.03 3.36 21.37
CA ARG A 3 -7.24 3.61 20.15
C ARG A 3 -6.11 2.58 19.97
N GLY A 4 -5.55 2.01 21.03
CA GLY A 4 -4.49 0.99 21.01
C GLY A 4 -4.98 -0.44 20.78
N MET A 5 -6.29 -0.63 20.55
CA MET A 5 -6.95 -1.94 20.50
C MET A 5 -7.06 -2.65 21.85
N MET A 6 -6.76 -1.97 22.97
CA MET A 6 -6.92 -2.52 24.32
C MET A 6 -8.39 -2.48 24.74
N THR A 7 -8.85 -3.50 25.43
CA THR A 7 -10.19 -3.53 26.04
C THR A 7 -10.21 -2.71 27.34
N ALA A 8 -11.34 -2.70 28.04
CA ALA A 8 -11.41 -2.12 29.38
C ALA A 8 -10.57 -2.90 30.42
N TYR A 9 -10.19 -4.16 30.11
CA TYR A 9 -9.31 -4.95 30.95
C TYR A 9 -7.85 -4.75 30.50
N PRO A 10 -6.97 -4.25 31.39
CA PRO A 10 -5.56 -4.02 31.07
C PRO A 10 -4.86 -5.28 30.56
N GLY A 11 -4.09 -5.14 29.49
CA GLY A 11 -3.35 -6.24 28.86
C GLY A 11 -4.18 -7.17 27.96
N ILE A 12 -5.50 -6.96 27.85
CA ILE A 12 -6.36 -7.70 26.92
C ILE A 12 -6.65 -6.80 25.71
N PHE A 13 -6.32 -7.29 24.52
CA PHE A 13 -6.52 -6.58 23.25
C PHE A 13 -7.51 -7.33 22.36
N ALA A 14 -8.26 -6.58 21.54
CA ALA A 14 -9.20 -7.15 20.60
C ALA A 14 -9.20 -6.39 19.26
N GLY A 15 -9.47 -7.11 18.18
CA GLY A 15 -9.50 -6.60 16.81
C GLY A 15 -10.44 -7.41 15.93
N GLY A 16 -10.52 -7.08 14.65
CA GLY A 16 -11.44 -7.73 13.71
C GLY A 16 -12.92 -7.37 13.94
N ASP A 17 -13.83 -8.28 13.58
CA ASP A 17 -15.27 -8.02 13.56
C ASP A 17 -15.92 -7.95 14.96
N MET A 18 -15.19 -8.35 16.00
CA MET A 18 -15.65 -8.29 17.41
C MET A 18 -15.49 -6.91 18.02
N VAL A 19 -14.89 -5.94 17.32
CA VAL A 19 -14.81 -4.55 17.78
C VAL A 19 -15.74 -3.65 16.95
N PRO A 20 -16.19 -2.51 17.49
CA PRO A 20 -17.03 -1.57 16.75
C PRO A 20 -16.23 -0.89 15.62
N SER A 21 -16.25 -1.49 14.44
CA SER A 21 -15.60 -0.97 13.24
C SER A 21 -16.32 -1.41 11.97
N GLU A 22 -15.85 -0.90 10.84
CA GLU A 22 -16.15 -1.50 9.54
C GLU A 22 -15.72 -2.97 9.52
N ARG A 23 -16.60 -3.83 9.01
CA ARG A 23 -16.43 -5.29 8.97
C ARG A 23 -15.86 -5.71 7.62
N THR A 24 -14.72 -5.14 7.28
CA THR A 24 -13.98 -5.48 6.06
C THR A 24 -12.70 -6.23 6.43
N VAL A 25 -12.28 -7.14 5.54
CA VAL A 25 -11.05 -7.91 5.72
C VAL A 25 -9.84 -7.00 5.93
N THR A 26 -9.78 -5.87 5.19
CA THR A 26 -8.67 -4.90 5.30
C THR A 26 -8.64 -4.22 6.67
N VAL A 27 -9.79 -3.88 7.25
CA VAL A 27 -9.88 -3.31 8.59
C VAL A 27 -9.50 -4.34 9.64
N ALA A 28 -9.95 -5.59 9.51
CA ALA A 28 -9.57 -6.67 10.42
C ALA A 28 -8.05 -6.94 10.42
N ILE A 29 -7.42 -6.98 9.24
CA ILE A 29 -5.96 -7.08 9.09
C ILE A 29 -5.26 -5.87 9.75
N GLY A 30 -5.80 -4.67 9.52
CA GLY A 30 -5.31 -3.44 10.14
C GLY A 30 -5.37 -3.49 11.67
N HIS A 31 -6.47 -3.98 12.23
CA HIS A 31 -6.63 -4.23 13.66
C HIS A 31 -5.61 -5.21 14.19
N GLY A 32 -5.38 -6.34 13.51
CA GLY A 32 -4.38 -7.32 13.90
C GLY A 32 -2.97 -6.72 13.98
N LYS A 33 -2.55 -5.98 12.95
CA LYS A 33 -1.27 -5.26 12.95
C LYS A 33 -1.17 -4.23 14.07
N LYS A 34 -2.26 -3.50 14.33
CA LYS A 34 -2.30 -2.47 15.37
C LYS A 34 -2.24 -3.07 16.77
N ALA A 35 -3.04 -4.11 17.03
CA ALA A 35 -3.06 -4.84 18.29
C ALA A 35 -1.68 -5.45 18.57
N ALA A 36 -1.06 -6.12 17.58
CA ALA A 36 0.27 -6.71 17.74
C ALA A 36 1.34 -5.68 18.17
N ARG A 37 1.36 -4.49 17.55
CA ARG A 37 2.28 -3.40 17.93
C ARG A 37 2.03 -2.89 19.35
N ASN A 38 0.76 -2.71 19.74
CA ASN A 38 0.43 -2.21 21.08
C ASN A 38 0.64 -3.26 22.17
N ILE A 39 0.46 -4.55 21.86
CA ILE A 39 0.83 -5.65 22.74
C ILE A 39 2.34 -5.62 23.02
N ASP A 40 3.16 -5.51 21.97
CA ASP A 40 4.63 -5.45 22.12
C ASP A 40 5.05 -4.26 23.00
N THR A 41 4.51 -3.07 22.76
CA THR A 41 4.87 -1.90 23.58
C THR A 41 4.32 -1.95 25.00
N TRP A 42 3.13 -2.51 25.19
CA TRP A 42 2.58 -2.74 26.53
C TRP A 42 3.47 -3.67 27.34
N LEU A 43 3.95 -4.76 26.73
CA LEU A 43 4.88 -5.69 27.38
C LEU A 43 6.24 -5.06 27.68
N ARG A 44 6.69 -4.12 26.85
CA ARG A 44 7.97 -3.41 27.03
C ARG A 44 7.88 -2.16 27.92
N GLY A 45 6.67 -1.70 28.26
CA GLY A 45 6.48 -0.42 28.93
C GLY A 45 6.86 0.79 28.07
N THR A 46 6.80 0.67 26.74
CA THR A 46 7.13 1.74 25.79
C THR A 46 5.87 2.27 25.09
N SER A 47 6.03 3.28 24.24
CA SER A 47 4.96 3.82 23.38
C SER A 47 5.32 3.70 21.90
N VAL A 48 4.33 3.38 21.06
CA VAL A 48 4.50 3.37 19.59
C VAL A 48 4.29 4.79 19.05
N GLU A 49 5.27 5.32 18.32
CA GLU A 49 5.00 6.45 17.43
C GLU A 49 4.21 5.95 16.21
N VAL A 50 3.01 6.50 16.04
CA VAL A 50 2.17 6.17 14.90
C VAL A 50 2.73 6.87 13.68
N ALA A 51 3.32 6.10 12.76
CA ALA A 51 3.74 6.62 11.47
C ALA A 51 2.59 7.36 10.78
N GLN A 52 2.90 8.52 10.21
CA GLN A 52 1.94 9.31 9.45
C GLN A 52 1.37 8.46 8.31
N LYS A 53 0.05 8.41 8.21
CA LYS A 53 -0.61 7.73 7.09
C LYS A 53 -0.37 8.55 5.82
N HIS A 54 0.05 7.86 4.76
CA HIS A 54 0.08 8.45 3.43
C HIS A 54 -1.36 8.66 2.96
N GLU A 55 -1.57 9.69 2.14
CA GLU A 55 -2.84 9.90 1.47
C GLU A 55 -3.14 8.73 0.52
N ALA A 56 -4.41 8.39 0.36
CA ALA A 56 -4.82 7.40 -0.63
C ALA A 56 -4.55 7.94 -2.05
N ALA A 57 -3.96 7.10 -2.90
CA ALA A 57 -3.91 7.36 -4.33
C ALA A 57 -5.24 6.98 -4.96
N THR A 58 -6.04 8.00 -5.25
CA THR A 58 -7.29 7.88 -5.99
C THR A 58 -7.00 7.64 -7.48
N PHE A 59 -7.99 7.16 -8.22
CA PHE A 59 -7.83 6.79 -9.63
C PHE A 59 -7.33 7.96 -10.50
N ASP A 60 -7.79 9.19 -10.22
CA ASP A 60 -7.38 10.42 -10.89
C ASP A 60 -5.89 10.78 -10.70
N LYS A 61 -5.23 10.22 -9.68
CA LYS A 61 -3.79 10.41 -9.44
C LYS A 61 -2.93 9.40 -10.19
N LEU A 62 -3.53 8.34 -10.76
CA LEU A 62 -2.80 7.28 -11.44
C LEU A 62 -2.69 7.60 -12.92
N ASN A 63 -1.49 7.45 -13.48
CA ASN A 63 -1.31 7.50 -14.92
C ASN A 63 -1.44 6.08 -15.50
N THR A 64 -2.67 5.75 -15.92
CA THR A 64 -3.01 4.41 -16.39
C THR A 64 -2.41 4.06 -17.75
N TRP A 65 -1.85 5.02 -18.48
CA TRP A 65 -1.20 4.79 -19.78
C TRP A 65 -0.03 3.82 -19.70
N TYR A 66 0.68 3.80 -18.56
CA TYR A 66 1.80 2.90 -18.30
C TYR A 66 1.40 1.45 -18.05
N TYR A 67 0.10 1.16 -17.90
CA TYR A 67 -0.38 -0.14 -17.49
C TYR A 67 -1.24 -0.77 -18.58
N THR A 68 -0.91 -2.02 -18.90
CA THR A 68 -1.67 -2.79 -19.87
C THR A 68 -2.94 -3.33 -19.23
N ASP A 69 -4.08 -3.09 -19.87
CA ASP A 69 -5.31 -3.81 -19.56
C ASP A 69 -5.12 -5.30 -19.83
N ALA A 70 -5.24 -6.09 -18.78
CA ALA A 70 -5.11 -7.54 -18.86
C ALA A 70 -6.21 -8.19 -18.02
N PRO A 71 -6.83 -9.29 -18.52
CA PRO A 71 -7.79 -10.05 -17.73
C PRO A 71 -7.11 -10.67 -16.51
N LYS A 72 -7.87 -10.85 -15.44
CA LYS A 72 -7.38 -11.59 -14.27
C LYS A 72 -7.19 -13.07 -14.60
N THR A 73 -6.16 -13.67 -14.02
CA THR A 73 -5.99 -15.12 -14.05
C THR A 73 -7.16 -15.80 -13.35
N VAL A 74 -7.69 -16.84 -13.96
CA VAL A 74 -8.75 -17.66 -13.35
C VAL A 74 -8.09 -18.72 -12.49
N GLN A 75 -8.22 -18.56 -11.18
CA GLN A 75 -7.75 -19.56 -10.23
C GLN A 75 -8.65 -20.81 -10.26
N PRO A 76 -8.08 -22.01 -10.10
CA PRO A 76 -8.87 -23.22 -9.99
C PRO A 76 -9.72 -23.15 -8.73
N VAL A 77 -10.99 -23.53 -8.85
CA VAL A 77 -11.93 -23.55 -7.74
C VAL A 77 -12.41 -24.97 -7.54
N LEU A 78 -12.37 -25.45 -6.30
CA LEU A 78 -12.84 -26.78 -5.94
C LEU A 78 -14.36 -26.90 -6.20
N ASP A 79 -14.80 -28.03 -6.74
CA ASP A 79 -16.22 -28.31 -6.96
C ASP A 79 -17.01 -28.31 -5.65
N ILE A 80 -18.25 -27.82 -5.69
CA ILE A 80 -19.11 -27.65 -4.51
C ILE A 80 -19.33 -28.96 -3.72
N ILE A 81 -19.40 -30.12 -4.40
CA ILE A 81 -19.62 -31.41 -3.74
C ILE A 81 -18.42 -31.78 -2.87
N ARG A 82 -17.20 -31.46 -3.32
CA ARG A 82 -15.97 -31.72 -2.55
C ARG A 82 -15.81 -30.78 -1.35
N ARG A 83 -16.29 -29.54 -1.45
CA ARG A 83 -16.24 -28.56 -0.34
C ARG A 83 -17.02 -29.01 0.90
N GLN A 84 -17.94 -29.96 0.75
CA GLN A 84 -18.76 -30.46 1.87
C GLN A 84 -18.08 -31.59 2.65
N SER A 85 -17.13 -32.29 2.02
CA SER A 85 -16.56 -33.53 2.55
C SER A 85 -15.06 -33.45 2.80
N THR A 86 -14.38 -32.40 2.35
CA THR A 86 -12.94 -32.20 2.54
C THR A 86 -12.63 -30.84 3.17
N PHE A 87 -11.46 -30.77 3.80
CA PHE A 87 -10.85 -29.51 4.25
C PHE A 87 -9.83 -28.98 3.22
N GLU A 88 -9.93 -29.41 1.96
CA GLU A 88 -9.05 -28.92 0.90
C GLU A 88 -9.31 -27.43 0.63
N GLU A 89 -8.29 -26.73 0.16
CA GLU A 89 -8.39 -25.32 -0.17
C GLU A 89 -9.39 -25.12 -1.32
N VAL A 90 -10.40 -24.28 -1.07
CA VAL A 90 -11.51 -24.07 -2.02
C VAL A 90 -11.06 -23.26 -3.23
N LEU A 91 -10.26 -22.22 -3.02
CA LEU A 91 -9.68 -21.38 -4.06
C LEU A 91 -8.21 -21.74 -4.18
N GLY A 92 -7.84 -22.51 -5.20
CA GLY A 92 -6.45 -22.93 -5.38
C GLY A 92 -5.54 -21.74 -5.68
N GLY A 93 -4.27 -21.89 -5.32
CA GLY A 93 -3.25 -20.87 -5.53
C GLY A 93 -2.94 -20.57 -7.00
N LEU A 94 -2.14 -19.53 -7.20
CA LEU A 94 -1.47 -19.25 -8.48
C LEU A 94 -0.17 -20.06 -8.53
N ASP A 95 0.15 -20.60 -9.70
CA ASP A 95 1.52 -21.08 -9.97
C ASP A 95 2.49 -19.90 -10.10
N GLU A 96 3.80 -20.19 -10.08
CA GLU A 96 4.84 -19.16 -10.13
C GLU A 96 4.70 -18.24 -11.35
N SER A 97 4.38 -18.78 -12.52
CA SER A 97 4.30 -18.00 -13.76
C SER A 97 3.12 -17.02 -13.73
N ASN A 98 1.97 -17.49 -13.27
CA ASN A 98 0.76 -16.67 -13.17
C ASN A 98 0.83 -15.70 -11.99
N ALA A 99 1.47 -16.08 -10.87
CA ALA A 99 1.72 -15.18 -9.75
C ALA A 99 2.60 -13.99 -10.16
N LEU A 100 3.65 -14.23 -10.97
CA LEU A 100 4.49 -13.17 -11.52
C LEU A 100 3.71 -12.26 -12.47
N LEU A 101 2.81 -12.83 -13.30
CA LEU A 101 1.96 -12.04 -14.19
C LEU A 101 0.99 -11.14 -13.41
N GLU A 102 0.32 -11.67 -12.39
CA GLU A 102 -0.56 -10.88 -11.52
C GLU A 102 0.22 -9.79 -10.77
N ALA A 103 1.42 -10.09 -10.27
CA ALA A 103 2.25 -9.10 -9.58
C ALA A 103 2.68 -7.94 -10.49
N ARG A 104 3.01 -8.22 -11.77
CA ARG A 104 3.39 -7.20 -12.76
C ARG A 104 2.25 -6.26 -13.14
N ARG A 105 0.99 -6.66 -12.91
CA ARG A 105 -0.19 -5.82 -13.16
C ARG A 105 -0.50 -4.87 -12.00
N CYS A 106 0.25 -4.94 -10.89
CA CYS A 106 0.08 -4.04 -9.76
C CYS A 106 0.38 -2.60 -10.15
N LEU A 107 -0.57 -1.69 -9.88
CA LEU A 107 -0.40 -0.26 -10.13
C LEU A 107 0.56 0.43 -9.15
N SER A 108 0.95 -0.25 -8.07
CA SER A 108 1.73 0.34 -6.96
C SER A 108 1.11 1.66 -6.45
N CYS A 109 -0.23 1.76 -6.46
CA CYS A 109 -0.95 3.01 -6.23
C CYS A 109 -0.48 3.76 -4.97
N GLY A 110 0.03 4.97 -5.15
CA GLY A 110 0.57 5.85 -4.10
C GLY A 110 1.94 5.45 -3.56
N ASN A 111 2.54 4.36 -4.02
CA ASN A 111 3.83 3.86 -3.57
C ASN A 111 4.85 3.94 -4.71
N CYS A 112 5.82 4.85 -4.57
CA CYS A 112 6.96 4.93 -5.48
C CYS A 112 7.72 3.59 -5.52
N PHE A 113 7.93 3.08 -6.73
CA PHE A 113 8.64 1.84 -7.03
C PHE A 113 9.93 2.08 -7.85
N GLU A 114 10.46 3.30 -7.81
CA GLU A 114 11.76 3.65 -8.39
C GLU A 114 11.87 3.42 -9.91
N CYS A 115 10.78 3.67 -10.65
CA CYS A 115 10.73 3.51 -12.11
C CYS A 115 11.58 4.50 -12.93
N ASP A 116 12.24 5.46 -12.26
CA ASP A 116 13.04 6.54 -12.88
C ASP A 116 12.31 7.48 -13.84
N ASN A 117 10.99 7.36 -14.02
CA ASN A 117 10.27 8.18 -14.99
C ASN A 117 10.34 9.67 -14.63
N CYS A 118 10.13 10.03 -13.36
CA CYS A 118 10.24 11.41 -12.88
C CYS A 118 11.65 12.01 -13.10
N TYR A 119 12.68 11.18 -13.02
CA TYR A 119 14.07 11.56 -13.28
C TYR A 119 14.30 11.85 -14.77
N GLY A 120 13.79 10.98 -15.65
CA GLY A 120 13.96 11.13 -17.09
C GLY A 120 13.18 12.28 -17.72
N VAL A 121 12.00 12.61 -17.19
CA VAL A 121 11.11 13.65 -17.78
C VAL A 121 11.36 15.06 -17.25
N CYS A 122 12.23 15.24 -16.26
CA CYS A 122 12.46 16.54 -15.65
C CYS A 122 13.34 17.43 -16.56
N PRO A 123 12.82 18.53 -17.12
CA PRO A 123 13.60 19.37 -18.04
C PRO A 123 14.76 20.12 -17.35
N GLU A 124 14.63 20.33 -16.04
CA GLU A 124 15.57 21.13 -15.24
C GLU A 124 16.59 20.27 -14.47
N ASN A 125 16.52 18.93 -14.62
CA ASN A 125 17.31 17.98 -13.83
C ASN A 125 17.19 18.19 -12.30
N ALA A 126 16.02 18.61 -11.83
CA ALA A 126 15.75 18.87 -10.41
C ALA A 126 15.57 17.58 -9.57
N VAL A 127 15.44 16.41 -10.20
CA VAL A 127 15.19 15.13 -9.51
C VAL A 127 16.51 14.44 -9.17
N ILE A 128 16.70 14.08 -7.91
CA ILE A 128 17.91 13.44 -7.37
C ILE A 128 17.59 12.00 -6.98
N LYS A 129 18.37 11.04 -7.49
CA LYS A 129 18.30 9.64 -7.03
C LYS A 129 19.03 9.49 -5.70
N LEU A 130 18.36 8.99 -4.67
CA LEU A 130 18.95 8.81 -3.33
C LEU A 130 19.65 7.45 -3.16
N GLY A 131 19.51 6.56 -4.13
CA GLY A 131 20.05 5.20 -4.12
C GLY A 131 18.96 4.14 -3.89
N PRO A 132 19.31 2.84 -4.00
CA PRO A 132 18.33 1.76 -3.98
C PRO A 132 17.46 1.76 -2.72
N GLY A 133 16.14 1.73 -2.89
CA GLY A 133 15.16 1.73 -1.80
C GLY A 133 14.97 3.09 -1.11
N GLN A 134 15.70 4.12 -1.53
CA GLN A 134 15.64 5.46 -0.94
C GLN A 134 14.83 6.46 -1.78
N ARG A 135 14.33 6.05 -2.95
CA ARG A 135 13.49 6.85 -3.83
C ARG A 135 14.22 8.10 -4.35
N PHE A 136 13.50 9.19 -4.49
CA PHE A 136 13.97 10.43 -5.10
C PHE A 136 13.80 11.61 -4.14
N SER A 137 14.69 12.59 -4.28
CA SER A 137 14.54 13.94 -3.73
C SER A 137 14.38 14.96 -4.87
N PHE A 138 13.92 16.16 -4.54
CA PHE A 138 13.77 17.26 -5.49
C PHE A 138 14.60 18.44 -5.01
N ASN A 139 15.48 18.95 -5.87
CA ASN A 139 16.17 20.20 -5.65
C ASN A 139 15.26 21.37 -6.06
N TYR A 140 14.71 22.04 -5.07
CA TYR A 140 13.77 23.14 -5.28
C TYR A 140 14.41 24.37 -5.94
N ASP A 141 15.72 24.58 -5.83
CA ASP A 141 16.42 25.70 -6.49
C ASP A 141 16.38 25.57 -8.03
N TYR A 142 16.37 24.33 -8.52
CA TYR A 142 16.26 24.02 -9.95
C TYR A 142 14.81 23.78 -10.39
N CYS A 143 13.93 23.37 -9.48
CA CYS A 143 12.54 23.09 -9.80
C CYS A 143 11.79 24.37 -10.23
N LYS A 144 11.21 24.37 -11.44
CA LYS A 144 10.38 25.48 -11.94
C LYS A 144 8.87 25.24 -11.78
N GLY A 145 8.47 24.19 -11.07
CA GLY A 145 7.04 23.93 -10.78
C GLY A 145 6.19 23.49 -11.99
N CYS A 146 6.80 22.98 -13.07
CA CYS A 146 6.07 22.59 -14.28
C CYS A 146 5.10 21.40 -14.11
N GLY A 147 5.27 20.59 -13.06
CA GLY A 147 4.38 19.46 -12.76
C GLY A 147 4.53 18.22 -13.64
N ILE A 148 5.42 18.19 -14.64
CA ILE A 148 5.59 17.05 -15.55
C ILE A 148 5.88 15.75 -14.78
N CYS A 149 6.73 15.79 -13.75
CA CYS A 149 7.02 14.61 -12.93
C CYS A 149 5.79 14.07 -12.19
N VAL A 150 4.81 14.91 -11.85
CA VAL A 150 3.54 14.51 -11.23
C VAL A 150 2.66 13.81 -12.27
N THR A 151 2.46 14.46 -13.42
CA THR A 151 1.65 13.91 -14.53
C THR A 151 2.17 12.56 -15.03
N GLU A 152 3.50 12.43 -15.11
CA GLU A 152 4.15 11.24 -15.63
C GLU A 152 4.35 10.17 -14.54
N CYS A 153 4.03 10.41 -13.26
CA CYS A 153 4.16 9.40 -12.23
C CYS A 153 3.11 8.28 -12.43
N PRO A 154 3.50 7.02 -12.75
CA PRO A 154 2.52 5.96 -13.02
C PRO A 154 1.62 5.67 -11.82
N CYS A 155 2.22 5.70 -10.63
CA CYS A 155 1.57 5.36 -9.38
C CYS A 155 1.02 6.56 -8.60
N GLY A 156 1.14 7.79 -9.10
CA GLY A 156 0.66 8.99 -8.39
C GLY A 156 1.37 9.25 -7.06
N ALA A 157 2.66 8.92 -6.95
CA ALA A 157 3.43 9.06 -5.70
C ALA A 157 4.05 10.47 -5.50
N ILE A 158 3.85 11.39 -6.43
CA ILE A 158 4.42 12.75 -6.41
C ILE A 158 3.25 13.74 -6.38
N LYS A 159 3.38 14.81 -5.61
CA LYS A 159 2.45 15.94 -5.59
C LYS A 159 3.20 17.25 -5.73
N THR A 160 2.53 18.25 -6.30
CA THR A 160 2.98 19.64 -6.26
C THR A 160 2.57 20.26 -4.93
N GLU A 161 3.46 21.07 -4.37
CA GLU A 161 3.21 21.90 -3.20
C GLU A 161 3.56 23.34 -3.58
N PRO A 162 2.72 24.34 -3.25
CA PRO A 162 3.06 25.73 -3.47
C PRO A 162 4.25 26.13 -2.59
N GLU A 163 5.14 26.95 -3.14
CA GLU A 163 6.24 27.52 -2.37
C GLU A 163 5.70 28.48 -1.31
N THR A 164 6.03 28.23 -0.05
CA THR A 164 5.71 29.13 1.06
C THR A 164 6.72 30.27 1.08
N ILE A 165 6.23 31.48 0.77
CA ILE A 165 6.95 32.75 0.90
C ILE A 165 6.93 33.22 2.36
#